data_AF-A0A951HIW5-F1
#
_entry.id   AF-A0A951HIW5-F1
#
_cell.length_a   1.000
_cell.length_b   1.000
_cell.length_c   1.000
_cell.angle_alpha   90.00
_cell.angle_beta   90.00
_cell.angle_gamma   90.00
#
_symmetry.space_group_name_H-M   'P 1'
#
loop_
_entity.id
_entity.type
_entity.pdbx_description
1 polymer ?
#
loop_
_entity_poly.entity_id
_entity_poly.type
_entity_poly.pdbx_seq_one_letter_code
_entity_poly.pdbx_strand_id
1 'polypeptide(L)'
;MEQGLMLSDKPTLLARLQAQPADPLLALIALCNDDPRPGKIDVGVGVYRDAAGNTPILRSVKAAEKILWETQETKAYLGSQGDARFVELIKPIVFGESAIGDDRIVGVQTPGGCGALRLGAELIVRADPNARIYVGTPTWPNHEPLIGEAGVEMVDYPYYSKESRTISFDRMMDALGGARAGDLILLHGCCHNPTG
;
A
#
# COMPACT_ATOMS: atom_id res chain seq x y z
N MET A 1 42.65 37.54 8.26
CA MET A 1 41.98 36.92 9.43
C MET A 1 40.57 36.58 9.00
N GLU A 2 40.34 35.32 8.66
CA GLU A 2 39.03 34.80 8.25
C GLU A 2 38.04 34.95 9.41
N GLN A 3 36.98 35.71 9.20
CA GLN A 3 35.80 35.65 10.06
C GLN A 3 35.03 34.38 9.68
N GLY A 4 35.42 33.26 10.30
CA GLY A 4 34.68 32.00 10.19
C GLY A 4 33.24 32.20 10.67
N LEU A 5 32.27 31.74 9.87
CA LEU A 5 30.87 31.63 10.29
C LEU A 5 30.83 30.79 11.57
N MET A 6 30.58 31.43 12.70
CA MET A 6 30.22 30.75 13.94
C MET A 6 28.84 30.11 13.74
N LEU A 7 28.82 28.84 13.35
CA LEU A 7 27.60 28.04 13.35
C LEU A 7 27.08 27.99 14.79
N SER A 8 25.85 28.43 15.01
CA SER A 8 25.27 28.49 16.36
C SER A 8 25.21 27.10 16.98
N ASP A 9 25.48 26.97 18.29
CA ASP A 9 25.35 25.72 19.07
C ASP A 9 23.90 25.17 19.15
N LYS A 10 22.93 25.80 18.48
CA LYS A 10 21.57 25.28 18.40
C LYS A 10 21.55 24.07 17.45
N PRO A 11 20.93 22.94 17.84
CA PRO A 11 20.80 21.79 16.97
C PRO A 11 20.11 22.20 15.67
N THR A 12 20.74 21.83 14.55
CA THR A 12 20.20 22.08 13.20
C THR A 12 18.83 21.41 13.04
N LEU A 13 18.05 21.83 12.05
CA LEU A 13 16.71 21.31 11.80
C LEU A 13 16.69 19.77 11.75
N LEU A 14 17.68 19.17 11.07
CA LEU A 14 17.78 17.72 10.89
C LEU A 14 18.33 16.98 12.11
N ALA A 15 19.06 17.65 13.01
CA ALA A 15 19.61 17.04 14.22
C ALA A 15 18.52 16.63 15.23
N ARG A 16 17.25 17.00 14.98
CA ARG A 16 16.09 16.65 15.81
C ARG A 16 15.38 15.38 15.34
N LEU A 17 15.74 14.85 14.17
CA LEU A 17 15.12 13.66 13.62
C LEU A 17 15.62 12.42 14.38
N GLN A 18 14.68 11.55 14.75
CA GLN A 18 15.01 10.23 15.27
C GLN A 18 15.21 9.28 14.09
N ALA A 19 16.31 8.51 14.14
CA ALA A 19 16.58 7.49 13.14
C ALA A 19 15.44 6.44 13.16
N GLN A 20 14.85 6.19 12.00
CA GLN A 20 13.83 5.16 11.86
C GLN A 20 14.51 3.80 11.64
N PRO A 21 13.91 2.71 12.16
CA PRO A 21 14.39 1.37 11.85
C PRO A 21 14.31 1.13 10.33
N ALA A 22 15.26 0.37 9.80
CA ALA A 22 15.20 -0.06 8.40
C ALA A 22 13.98 -0.97 8.18
N ASP A 23 13.36 -0.86 7.01
CA ASP A 23 12.29 -1.77 6.60
C ASP A 23 12.81 -3.22 6.62
N PRO A 24 12.21 -4.13 7.42
CA PRO A 24 12.70 -5.51 7.54
C PRO A 24 12.69 -6.28 6.22
N LEU A 25 11.77 -5.98 5.31
CA LEU A 25 11.69 -6.61 3.99
C LEU A 25 12.83 -6.12 3.09
N LEU A 26 13.10 -4.82 3.07
CA LEU A 26 14.23 -4.26 2.31
C LEU A 26 15.58 -4.76 2.86
N ALA A 27 15.70 -4.90 4.17
CA ALA A 27 16.88 -5.49 4.79
C ALA A 27 17.08 -6.95 4.35
N LEU A 28 16.00 -7.73 4.27
CA LEU A 28 16.07 -9.11 3.80
C LEU A 28 16.47 -9.21 2.31
N ILE A 29 16.00 -8.30 1.47
CA ILE A 29 16.43 -8.20 0.06
C ILE A 29 17.94 -7.98 -0.03
N ALA A 30 18.47 -7.03 0.75
CA ALA A 30 19.89 -6.71 0.75
C ALA A 30 20.72 -7.93 1.18
N LEU A 31 20.33 -8.59 2.28
CA LEU A 31 21.00 -9.81 2.75
C LEU A 31 20.98 -10.93 1.70
N CYS A 32 19.85 -11.13 1.03
CA CYS A 32 19.74 -12.13 -0.02
C CYS A 32 20.58 -11.77 -1.26
N ASN A 33 20.67 -10.49 -1.61
CA ASN A 33 21.49 -10.03 -2.73
C ASN A 33 23.00 -10.21 -2.45
N ASP A 34 23.43 -9.88 -1.24
CA ASP A 34 24.83 -9.95 -0.81
C ASP A 34 25.33 -11.39 -0.59
N ASP A 35 24.43 -12.37 -0.48
CA ASP A 35 24.77 -13.77 -0.36
C ASP A 35 25.42 -14.31 -1.66
N PRO A 36 26.70 -14.75 -1.64
CA PRO A 36 27.38 -15.19 -2.85
C PRO A 36 27.00 -16.62 -3.29
N ARG A 37 26.20 -17.36 -2.51
CA ARG A 37 25.89 -18.77 -2.79
C ARG A 37 25.06 -18.89 -4.07
N PRO A 38 25.46 -19.75 -5.04
CA PRO A 38 24.76 -19.90 -6.31
C PRO A 38 23.39 -20.60 -6.19
N GLY A 39 23.13 -21.29 -5.08
CA GLY A 39 21.86 -22.00 -4.80
C GLY A 39 20.95 -21.26 -3.83
N LYS A 40 21.14 -19.95 -3.62
CA LYS A 40 20.28 -19.14 -2.74
C LYS A 40 18.86 -19.03 -3.30
N ILE A 41 17.88 -18.99 -2.42
CA ILE A 41 16.46 -18.85 -2.77
C ILE A 41 15.92 -17.63 -2.03
N ASP A 42 15.42 -16.65 -2.79
CA ASP A 42 14.73 -15.48 -2.25
C ASP A 42 13.24 -15.79 -2.09
N VAL A 43 12.78 -15.94 -0.85
CA VAL A 43 11.37 -16.07 -0.47
C VAL A 43 10.89 -14.86 0.36
N GLY A 44 11.61 -13.74 0.29
CA GLY A 44 11.29 -12.55 1.07
C GLY A 44 10.20 -11.71 0.42
N VAL A 45 10.48 -11.20 -0.77
CA VAL A 45 9.57 -10.26 -1.45
C VAL A 45 8.47 -10.99 -2.19
N GLY A 46 7.23 -10.55 -1.98
CA GLY A 46 6.05 -11.00 -2.71
C GLY A 46 5.99 -10.47 -4.15
N VAL A 47 7.03 -10.73 -4.96
CA VAL A 47 7.03 -10.48 -6.40
C VAL A 47 6.97 -11.81 -7.14
N TYR A 48 6.10 -11.90 -8.13
CA TYR A 48 6.03 -13.08 -8.98
C TYR A 48 7.36 -13.30 -9.71
N ARG A 49 7.92 -14.49 -9.55
CA ARG A 49 9.09 -14.96 -10.29
C ARG A 49 8.73 -16.17 -11.15
N ASP A 50 9.32 -16.26 -12.33
CA ASP A 50 9.20 -17.46 -13.17
C ASP A 50 10.08 -18.61 -12.64
N ALA A 51 10.01 -19.78 -13.29
CA ALA A 51 10.80 -20.96 -12.91
C ALA A 51 12.32 -20.75 -13.02
N ALA A 52 12.78 -19.70 -13.71
CA ALA A 52 14.19 -19.32 -13.81
C ALA A 52 14.56 -18.23 -12.80
N GLY A 53 13.64 -17.80 -11.92
CA GLY A 53 13.86 -16.79 -10.89
C GLY A 53 13.76 -15.34 -11.37
N ASN A 54 13.40 -15.11 -12.64
CA ASN A 54 13.24 -13.76 -13.20
C ASN A 54 11.89 -13.17 -12.80
N THR A 55 11.76 -11.84 -12.84
CA THR A 55 10.47 -11.14 -12.72
C THR A 55 9.93 -10.81 -14.12
N PRO A 56 9.09 -11.67 -14.73
CA PRO A 56 8.73 -11.51 -16.13
C PRO A 56 7.75 -10.35 -16.34
N ILE A 57 7.91 -9.64 -17.45
CA ILE A 57 6.90 -8.72 -17.95
C ILE A 57 5.86 -9.54 -18.72
N LEU A 58 4.59 -9.40 -18.36
CA LEU A 58 3.50 -10.16 -18.99
C LEU A 58 3.42 -9.86 -20.50
N ARG A 59 3.09 -10.88 -21.30
CA ARG A 59 2.93 -10.72 -22.77
C ARG A 59 1.92 -9.63 -23.15
N SER A 60 0.84 -9.52 -22.38
CA SER A 60 -0.16 -8.45 -22.54
C SER A 60 0.41 -7.06 -22.29
N VAL A 61 1.25 -6.91 -21.26
CA VAL A 61 1.93 -5.65 -20.94
C VAL A 61 2.91 -5.29 -22.05
N LYS A 62 3.70 -6.24 -22.56
CA LYS A 62 4.59 -6.01 -23.72
C LYS A 62 3.84 -5.57 -24.98
N ALA A 63 2.68 -6.16 -25.25
CA ALA A 63 1.84 -5.74 -26.36
C ALA A 63 1.30 -4.31 -26.16
N ALA A 64 0.84 -3.97 -24.94
CA ALA A 64 0.36 -2.63 -24.61
C ALA A 64 1.47 -1.57 -24.68
N GLU A 65 2.69 -1.87 -24.19
CA GLU A 65 3.87 -1.01 -24.32
C GLU A 65 4.16 -0.66 -25.78
N LYS A 66 4.10 -1.65 -26.67
CA LYS A 66 4.31 -1.44 -28.12
C LYS A 66 3.24 -0.52 -28.71
N ILE A 67 1.96 -0.75 -28.40
CA ILE A 67 0.86 0.11 -28.86
C ILE A 67 1.08 1.54 -28.39
N LEU A 68 1.43 1.75 -27.13
CA LEU A 68 1.69 3.08 -26.58
C LEU A 68 2.88 3.76 -27.28
N TRP A 69 3.97 3.03 -27.52
CA TRP A 69 5.12 3.56 -28.25
C TRP A 69 4.78 4.00 -29.67
N GLU A 70 3.95 3.23 -30.38
CA GLU A 70 3.58 3.50 -31.77
C GLU A 70 2.50 4.60 -31.91
N THR A 71 1.61 4.73 -30.93
CA THR A 71 0.36 5.52 -31.08
C THR A 71 0.23 6.72 -30.14
N GLN A 72 1.06 6.83 -29.09
CA GLN A 72 0.92 7.94 -28.15
C GLN A 72 1.41 9.27 -28.76
N GLU A 73 0.49 10.23 -28.88
CA GLU A 73 0.77 11.52 -29.51
C GLU A 73 1.32 12.58 -28.54
N THR A 74 1.10 12.42 -27.23
CA THR A 74 1.46 13.44 -26.22
C THR A 74 1.88 12.88 -24.88
N LYS A 75 2.70 13.64 -24.16
CA LYS A 75 3.12 13.44 -22.76
C LYS A 75 2.62 14.58 -21.86
N ALA A 76 1.60 15.33 -22.31
CA ALA A 76 1.03 16.42 -21.55
C ALA A 76 0.51 15.97 -20.17
N TYR A 77 0.39 16.93 -19.26
CA TYR A 77 -0.17 16.66 -17.93
C TYR A 77 -1.57 16.06 -18.01
N LEU A 78 -1.81 15.08 -17.13
CA LEU A 78 -3.15 14.64 -16.80
C LEU A 78 -3.80 15.63 -15.82
N GLY A 79 -5.13 15.55 -15.70
CA GLY A 79 -5.84 16.28 -14.64
C GLY A 79 -5.48 15.75 -13.24
N SER A 80 -5.95 16.44 -12.20
CA SER A 80 -5.67 16.08 -10.80
C SER A 80 -6.17 14.69 -10.40
N GLN A 81 -7.17 14.15 -11.10
CA GLN A 81 -7.72 12.82 -10.89
C GLN A 81 -6.95 11.72 -11.65
N GLY A 82 -5.95 12.11 -12.46
CA GLY A 82 -5.22 11.23 -13.37
C GLY A 82 -6.00 10.91 -14.65
N ASP A 83 -5.78 9.71 -15.19
CA ASP A 83 -6.42 9.23 -16.42
C ASP A 83 -7.84 8.72 -16.14
N ALA A 84 -8.84 9.53 -16.49
CA ALA A 84 -10.25 9.17 -16.33
C ALA A 84 -10.63 7.91 -17.12
N ARG A 85 -10.01 7.66 -18.29
CA ARG A 85 -10.29 6.46 -19.08
C ARG A 85 -9.76 5.22 -18.37
N PHE A 86 -8.59 5.30 -17.73
CA PHE A 86 -8.10 4.21 -16.88
C PHE A 86 -9.10 3.88 -15.76
N VAL A 87 -9.64 4.90 -15.09
CA VAL A 87 -10.65 4.74 -14.04
C VAL A 87 -11.92 4.09 -14.58
N GLU A 88 -12.47 4.55 -15.72
CA GLU A 88 -13.67 3.93 -16.29
C GLU A 88 -13.46 2.46 -16.71
N LEU A 89 -12.27 2.11 -17.22
CA LEU A 89 -11.98 0.75 -17.65
C LEU A 89 -11.70 -0.21 -16.50
N ILE A 90 -11.17 0.26 -15.37
CA ILE A 90 -10.91 -0.60 -14.21
C ILE A 90 -12.17 -0.86 -13.36
N LYS A 91 -13.15 0.07 -13.36
CA LYS A 91 -14.42 -0.08 -12.62
C LYS A 91 -15.10 -1.43 -12.83
N PRO A 92 -15.42 -1.88 -14.06
CA PRO A 92 -16.10 -3.16 -14.26
C PRO A 92 -15.23 -4.37 -13.93
N ILE A 93 -13.90 -4.24 -13.92
CA ILE A 93 -13.00 -5.31 -13.49
C ILE A 93 -13.08 -5.50 -11.97
N VAL A 94 -13.19 -4.41 -11.21
CA VAL A 94 -13.22 -4.43 -9.73
C VAL A 94 -14.62 -4.73 -9.20
N PHE A 95 -15.64 -4.10 -9.77
CA PHE A 95 -17.02 -4.10 -9.24
C PHE A 95 -18.01 -4.91 -10.08
N GLY A 96 -17.56 -5.51 -11.20
CA GLY A 96 -18.41 -6.25 -12.14
C GLY A 96 -19.17 -5.35 -13.13
N GLU A 97 -19.85 -5.97 -14.10
CA GLU A 97 -20.52 -5.25 -15.20
C GLU A 97 -21.61 -4.27 -14.73
N SER A 98 -22.23 -4.50 -13.57
CA SER A 98 -23.23 -3.59 -12.98
C SER A 98 -22.67 -2.22 -12.61
N ALA A 99 -21.34 -2.06 -12.56
CA ALA A 99 -20.69 -0.78 -12.30
C ALA A 99 -20.62 0.13 -13.54
N ILE A 100 -20.93 -0.39 -14.73
CA ILE A 100 -20.90 0.40 -15.96
C ILE A 100 -22.03 1.44 -15.91
N GLY A 101 -21.65 2.72 -15.87
CA GLY A 101 -22.59 3.84 -15.79
C GLY A 101 -23.18 4.09 -14.39
N ASP A 102 -22.63 3.46 -13.35
CA ASP A 102 -23.03 3.76 -11.96
C ASP A 102 -22.27 4.99 -11.43
N ASP A 103 -22.96 6.14 -11.40
CA ASP A 103 -22.41 7.42 -10.96
C ASP A 103 -22.03 7.45 -9.46
N ARG A 104 -22.39 6.42 -8.68
CA ARG A 104 -21.97 6.29 -7.28
C ARG A 104 -20.55 5.77 -7.15
N ILE A 105 -19.99 5.17 -8.19
CA ILE A 105 -18.64 4.61 -8.22
C ILE A 105 -17.70 5.62 -8.88
N VAL A 106 -16.95 6.33 -8.03
CA VAL A 106 -15.94 7.31 -8.44
C VAL A 106 -14.53 6.76 -8.25
N GLY A 107 -13.56 7.27 -8.99
CA GLY A 107 -12.17 6.86 -8.86
C GLY A 107 -11.19 7.97 -9.16
N VAL A 108 -10.01 7.87 -8.55
CA VAL A 108 -8.86 8.74 -8.77
C VAL A 108 -7.65 7.83 -8.97
N GLN A 109 -6.85 8.10 -10.00
CA GLN A 109 -5.62 7.36 -10.23
C GLN A 109 -4.56 7.75 -9.19
N THR A 110 -3.91 6.76 -8.59
CA THR A 110 -2.85 6.95 -7.60
C THR A 110 -1.59 6.16 -7.97
N PRO A 111 -0.42 6.53 -7.41
CA PRO A 111 0.79 5.71 -7.49
C PRO A 111 0.64 4.38 -6.73
N GLY A 112 0.06 3.40 -7.41
CA GLY A 112 -0.21 2.07 -6.85
C GLY A 112 -1.14 2.09 -5.64
N GLY A 113 -1.20 0.94 -4.95
CA GLY A 113 -2.04 0.75 -3.75
C GLY A 113 -1.59 1.59 -2.55
N CYS A 114 -0.28 1.84 -2.39
CA CYS A 114 0.24 2.69 -1.31
C CYS A 114 -0.34 4.10 -1.38
N GLY A 115 -0.33 4.70 -2.59
CA GLY A 115 -0.90 6.02 -2.81
C GLY A 115 -2.42 6.05 -2.58
N ALA A 116 -3.13 4.99 -2.97
CA ALA A 116 -4.57 4.85 -2.73
C ALA A 116 -4.89 4.83 -1.24
N LEU A 117 -4.17 4.01 -0.46
CA LEU A 117 -4.36 3.91 1.00
C LEU A 117 -4.05 5.23 1.70
N ARG A 118 -2.93 5.89 1.35
CA ARG A 118 -2.57 7.17 1.95
C ARG A 118 -3.62 8.25 1.64
N LEU A 119 -4.01 8.39 0.38
CA LEU A 119 -5.02 9.37 -0.03
C LEU A 119 -6.37 9.10 0.65
N GLY A 120 -6.79 7.83 0.72
CA GLY A 120 -8.01 7.42 1.40
C GLY A 120 -7.99 7.75 2.90
N ALA A 121 -6.89 7.44 3.58
CA ALA A 121 -6.73 7.75 5.01
C ALA A 121 -6.79 9.26 5.27
N GLU A 122 -6.11 10.08 4.47
CA GLU A 122 -6.18 11.53 4.63
C GLU A 122 -7.56 12.12 4.30
N LEU A 123 -8.30 11.52 3.35
CA LEU A 123 -9.67 11.91 3.06
C LEU A 123 -10.59 11.60 4.25
N ILE A 124 -10.40 10.43 4.89
CA ILE A 124 -11.12 10.03 6.10
C ILE A 124 -10.88 11.04 7.23
N VAL A 125 -9.62 11.37 7.54
CA VAL A 125 -9.28 12.35 8.60
C VAL A 125 -9.85 13.73 8.29
N ARG A 126 -9.86 14.15 7.02
CA ARG A 126 -10.48 15.41 6.61
C ARG A 126 -11.99 15.42 6.81
N ALA A 127 -12.66 14.28 6.68
CA ALA A 127 -14.10 14.14 6.86
C ALA A 127 -14.48 14.01 8.34
N ASP A 128 -13.71 13.24 9.11
CA ASP A 128 -13.85 13.07 10.55
C ASP A 128 -12.48 12.89 11.21
N PRO A 129 -11.98 13.92 11.93
CA PRO A 129 -10.71 13.86 12.65
C PRO A 129 -10.66 12.81 13.77
N ASN A 130 -11.80 12.27 14.19
CA ASN A 130 -11.90 11.23 15.21
C ASN A 130 -12.21 9.84 14.61
N ALA A 131 -12.11 9.70 13.29
CA ALA A 131 -12.34 8.43 12.62
C ALA A 131 -11.38 7.36 13.12
N ARG A 132 -11.93 6.17 13.32
CA ARG A 132 -11.16 4.97 13.69
C ARG A 132 -11.27 3.94 12.58
N ILE A 133 -10.17 3.23 12.33
CA ILE A 133 -10.13 2.14 11.36
C ILE A 133 -9.72 0.84 12.02
N TYR A 134 -10.60 -0.16 11.90
CA TYR A 134 -10.39 -1.50 12.41
C TYR A 134 -9.49 -2.29 11.43
N VAL A 135 -8.42 -2.90 11.93
CA VAL A 135 -7.41 -3.59 11.12
C VAL A 135 -7.16 -5.00 11.67
N GLY A 136 -7.15 -5.99 10.77
CA GLY A 136 -6.95 -7.38 11.14
C GLY A 136 -5.52 -7.67 11.59
N THR A 137 -5.36 -8.54 12.59
CA THR A 137 -4.04 -8.95 13.08
C THR A 137 -3.72 -10.41 12.73
N PRO A 138 -2.56 -10.69 12.10
CA PRO A 138 -1.62 -9.73 11.51
C PRO A 138 -2.17 -9.11 10.22
N THR A 139 -1.49 -8.09 9.68
CA THR A 139 -1.77 -7.48 8.38
C THR A 139 -0.46 -7.14 7.64
N TRP A 140 -0.55 -6.62 6.41
CA TRP A 140 0.58 -6.04 5.68
C TRP A 140 1.28 -4.95 6.51
N PRO A 141 2.60 -5.05 6.77
CA PRO A 141 3.31 -4.13 7.67
C PRO A 141 3.22 -2.66 7.31
N ASN A 142 3.01 -2.33 6.04
CA ASN A 142 2.96 -0.95 5.59
C ASN A 142 1.58 -0.29 5.82
N HIS A 143 0.57 -0.99 6.33
CA HIS A 143 -0.69 -0.36 6.69
C HIS A 143 -0.51 0.68 7.79
N GLU A 144 0.27 0.39 8.82
CA GLU A 144 0.52 1.32 9.93
C GLU A 144 1.19 2.62 9.48
N PRO A 145 2.35 2.62 8.80
CA PRO A 145 2.97 3.86 8.33
C PRO A 145 2.13 4.59 7.27
N LEU A 146 1.34 3.90 6.44
CA LEU A 146 0.50 4.58 5.44
C LEU A 146 -0.74 5.24 6.05
N ILE A 147 -1.44 4.53 6.94
CA ILE A 147 -2.75 4.92 7.46
C ILE A 147 -2.62 5.64 8.80
N GLY A 148 -1.82 5.09 9.73
CA GLY A 148 -1.59 5.67 11.04
C GLY A 148 -0.91 7.03 10.98
N GLU A 149 0.14 7.17 10.15
CA GLU A 149 0.80 8.48 9.97
C GLU A 149 -0.03 9.50 9.18
N ALA A 150 -1.13 9.09 8.55
CA ALA A 150 -2.12 10.02 8.00
C ALA A 150 -3.00 10.64 9.10
N GLY A 151 -2.95 10.11 10.33
CA GLY A 151 -3.67 10.61 11.50
C GLY A 151 -4.95 9.83 11.85
N VAL A 152 -5.20 8.67 11.22
CA VAL A 152 -6.35 7.82 11.56
C VAL A 152 -5.98 6.92 12.76
N GLU A 153 -6.85 6.84 13.77
CA GLU A 153 -6.69 5.88 14.87
C GLU A 153 -6.89 4.45 14.34
N MET A 154 -5.88 3.59 14.51
CA MET A 154 -5.96 2.18 14.14
C MET A 154 -6.37 1.32 15.34
N VAL A 155 -7.39 0.49 15.15
CA VAL A 155 -7.93 -0.41 16.17
C VAL A 155 -7.76 -1.85 15.70
N ASP A 156 -7.06 -2.68 16.45
CA ASP A 156 -6.82 -4.06 16.06
C ASP A 156 -8.07 -4.94 16.26
N TYR A 157 -8.28 -5.89 15.35
CA TYR A 157 -9.15 -7.04 15.57
C TYR A 157 -8.43 -8.37 15.28
N PRO A 158 -8.77 -9.46 15.99
CA PRO A 158 -8.15 -10.76 15.75
C PRO A 158 -8.61 -11.33 14.41
N TYR A 159 -7.67 -11.62 13.50
CA TYR A 159 -7.98 -12.19 12.18
C TYR A 159 -7.51 -13.63 12.02
N TYR A 160 -6.25 -13.93 12.34
CA TYR A 160 -5.65 -15.25 12.08
C TYR A 160 -5.15 -15.94 13.35
N SER A 161 -5.53 -17.19 13.55
CA SER A 161 -5.02 -18.03 14.63
C SER A 161 -3.80 -18.82 14.15
N LYS A 162 -2.64 -18.55 14.75
CA LYS A 162 -1.40 -19.30 14.46
C LYS A 162 -1.47 -20.76 14.90
N GLU A 163 -2.22 -21.04 15.97
CA GLU A 163 -2.36 -22.38 16.54
C GLU A 163 -3.21 -23.27 15.63
N SER A 164 -4.41 -22.81 15.26
CA SER A 164 -5.33 -23.57 14.40
C SER A 164 -5.06 -23.38 12.91
N ARG A 165 -4.28 -22.37 12.51
CA ARG A 165 -4.00 -21.99 11.12
C ARG A 165 -5.26 -21.67 10.31
N THR A 166 -6.21 -21.01 10.98
CA THR A 166 -7.50 -20.63 10.39
C THR A 166 -7.83 -19.17 10.72
N ILE A 167 -8.80 -18.63 10.00
CA ILE A 167 -9.42 -17.35 10.35
C ILE A 167 -10.11 -17.52 11.72
N SER A 168 -9.88 -16.57 12.62
CA SER A 168 -10.52 -16.49 13.93
C SER A 168 -11.88 -15.78 13.82
N PHE A 169 -12.78 -16.32 13.00
CA PHE A 169 -13.99 -15.62 12.55
C PHE A 169 -14.88 -15.15 13.70
N ASP A 170 -15.19 -16.02 14.66
CA ASP A 170 -16.04 -15.64 15.79
C ASP A 170 -15.42 -14.50 16.60
N ARG A 171 -14.10 -14.56 16.87
CA ARG A 171 -13.37 -13.49 17.57
C ARG A 171 -13.30 -12.20 16.77
N MET A 172 -13.14 -12.30 15.44
CA MET A 172 -13.20 -11.15 14.54
C MET A 172 -14.56 -10.47 14.67
N MET A 173 -15.64 -11.23 14.58
CA MET A 173 -17.00 -10.70 14.68
C MET A 173 -17.31 -10.13 16.06
N ASP A 174 -16.84 -10.77 17.14
CA ASP A 174 -16.98 -10.25 18.51
C ASP A 174 -16.28 -8.89 18.67
N ALA A 175 -15.05 -8.75 18.15
CA ALA A 175 -14.32 -7.49 18.20
C ALA A 175 -14.99 -6.39 17.37
N LEU A 176 -15.46 -6.72 16.16
CA LEU A 176 -16.19 -5.80 15.29
C LEU A 176 -17.57 -5.43 15.86
N GLY A 177 -18.17 -6.28 16.70
CA GLY A 177 -19.40 -5.96 17.43
C GLY A 177 -19.26 -4.79 18.40
N GLY A 178 -18.03 -4.43 18.79
CA GLY A 178 -17.73 -3.24 19.59
C GLY A 178 -17.56 -1.95 18.78
N ALA A 179 -17.66 -2.00 17.45
CA ALA A 179 -17.55 -0.84 16.58
C ALA A 179 -18.76 0.09 16.74
N ARG A 180 -18.52 1.38 16.53
CA ARG A 180 -19.52 2.45 16.56
C ARG A 180 -19.86 2.85 15.13
N ALA A 181 -21.02 3.46 14.95
CA ALA A 181 -21.36 4.06 13.66
C ALA A 181 -20.31 5.11 13.26
N GLY A 182 -19.80 5.01 12.03
CA GLY A 182 -18.72 5.86 11.52
C GLY A 182 -17.33 5.23 11.59
N ASP A 183 -17.14 4.16 12.38
CA ASP A 183 -15.89 3.41 12.33
C ASP A 183 -15.73 2.71 10.97
N LEU A 184 -14.49 2.64 10.51
CA LEU A 184 -14.11 2.00 9.26
C LEU A 184 -13.50 0.62 9.52
N ILE A 185 -13.53 -0.26 8.52
CA ILE A 185 -12.91 -1.58 8.59
C ILE A 185 -12.02 -1.75 7.36
N LEU A 186 -10.74 -2.02 7.57
CA LEU A 186 -9.79 -2.34 6.51
C LEU A 186 -9.85 -3.84 6.20
N LEU A 187 -10.37 -4.20 5.02
CA LEU A 187 -10.48 -5.58 4.56
C LEU A 187 -9.57 -5.83 3.36
N HIS A 188 -8.87 -6.97 3.38
CA HIS A 188 -8.18 -7.48 2.19
C HIS A 188 -9.24 -8.20 1.34
N GLY A 189 -9.45 -7.74 0.09
CA GLY A 189 -10.49 -8.32 -0.77
C GLY A 189 -10.29 -9.81 -1.07
N CYS A 190 -9.03 -10.24 -1.18
CA CYS A 190 -8.61 -11.64 -1.28
C CYS A 190 -7.09 -11.73 -0.98
N CYS A 191 -6.54 -12.95 -0.95
CA CYS A 191 -5.10 -13.21 -0.84
C CYS A 191 -4.45 -12.42 0.32
N HIS A 192 -4.88 -12.69 1.55
CA HIS A 192 -4.56 -11.86 2.70
C HIS A 192 -3.04 -11.81 2.92
N ASN A 193 -2.48 -10.60 2.94
CA ASN A 193 -1.07 -10.40 3.24
C ASN A 193 -0.90 -10.15 4.76
N PRO A 194 -0.21 -11.03 5.51
CA PRO A 194 0.75 -12.04 5.05
C PRO A 194 0.29 -13.51 5.16
N THR A 195 -0.95 -13.79 5.55
CA THR A 195 -1.35 -15.15 5.99
C THR A 195 -1.81 -16.11 4.89
N GLY A 196 -1.90 -15.64 3.65
CA GLY A 196 -2.27 -16.45 2.47
C GLY A 196 -3.74 -16.37 2.11
#